data_AF-A0A4R1BIA7-F1
#
_entry.id   AF-A0A4R1BIA7-F1
#
_cell.length_a   1.000
_cell.length_b   1.000
_cell.length_c   1.000
_cell.angle_alpha   90.00
_cell.angle_beta   90.00
_cell.angle_gamma   90.00
#
_symmetry.space_group_name_H-M   'P 1'
#
loop_
_entity.id
_entity.type
_entity.pdbx_description
1 polymer ?
#
loop_
_entity_poly.entity_id
_entity_poly.type
_entity_poly.pdbx_seq_one_letter_code
_entity_poly.pdbx_strand_id
1 'polypeptide(L)' 'MGLLRTILTLIALVVLAHVALVFLGFGPENHEVVAAVFGLGELFEAPIQLVLPDRGFYVTALAAAAAYLILAFLLGVLES' A
#
# COMPACT_ATOMS: atom_id res chain seq x y z
N MET A 1 8.58 19.34 3.09
CA MET A 1 7.36 18.58 2.73
C MET A 1 7.60 17.49 1.69
N GLY A 2 8.63 17.59 0.83
CA GLY A 2 9.01 16.50 -0.10
C GLY A 2 9.23 15.13 0.56
N LEU A 3 9.72 15.08 1.80
CA LEU A 3 9.86 13.83 2.55
C LEU A 3 8.52 13.10 2.75
N LEU A 4 7.45 13.82 3.10
CA LEU A 4 6.13 13.21 3.31
C LEU A 4 5.59 12.63 2.01
N ARG A 5 5.71 13.38 0.90
CA ARG A 5 5.35 12.89 -0.44
C ARG A 5 6.13 11.64 -0.81
N THR A 6 7.44 11.62 -0.55
CA THR A 6 8.27 10.43 -0.79
C THR A 6 7.81 9.25 0.06
N ILE A 7 7.54 9.47 1.35
CA ILE A 7 7.03 8.42 2.25
C ILE A 7 5.70 7.87 1.74
N LEU A 8 4.73 8.72 1.39
CA LEU A 8 3.44 8.29 0.84
C LEU A 8 3.61 7.47 -0.44
N THR A 9 4.54 7.88 -1.29
CA THR A 9 4.86 7.16 -2.54
C THR A 9 5.48 5.79 -2.23
N LEU A 10 6.40 5.73 -1.26
CA LEU A 10 7.02 4.46 -0.82
C LEU A 10 5.98 3.52 -0.20
N ILE A 11 5.05 4.04 0.60
CA ILE A 11 3.94 3.26 1.17
C ILE A 11 3.11 2.65 0.04
N ALA A 12 2.72 3.44 -0.96
CA ALA A 12 1.98 2.94 -2.11
C ALA A 12 2.75 1.84 -2.85
N LEU A 13 4.06 2.01 -3.03
CA LEU A 13 4.91 0.98 -3.65
C LEU A 13 4.99 -0.31 -2.83
N VAL A 14 5.04 -0.23 -1.50
CA VAL A 14 5.02 -1.40 -0.62
C VAL A 14 3.70 -2.16 -0.74
N VAL A 15 2.57 -1.45 -0.76
CA VAL A 15 1.25 -2.07 -0.98
C VAL A 15 1.18 -2.73 -2.35
N LEU A 16 1.69 -2.09 -3.41
CA LEU A 16 1.74 -2.70 -4.74
C LEU A 16 2.68 -3.92 -4.80
N ALA A 17 3.79 -3.90 -4.06
CA ALA A 17 4.66 -5.06 -3.92
C ALA A 17 3.95 -6.22 -3.21
N HIS A 18 3.19 -5.93 -2.15
CA HIS A 18 2.35 -6.93 -1.48
C HIS A 18 1.36 -7.57 -2.45
N VAL A 19 0.65 -6.76 -3.25
CA VAL A 19 -0.26 -7.25 -4.30
C VAL A 19 0.47 -8.11 -5.32
N ALA A 20 1.65 -7.69 -5.78
CA ALA A 20 2.44 -8.44 -6.76
C ALA A 20 2.89 -9.81 -6.20
N LEU A 21 3.32 -9.87 -4.94
CA LEU A 21 3.71 -11.12 -4.29
C LEU A 21 2.53 -12.09 -4.18
N VAL A 22 1.36 -11.61 -3.74
CA VAL A 22 0.13 -12.42 -3.69
C VAL A 22 -0.27 -12.90 -5.08
N PHE A 23 -0.24 -12.03 -6.08
CA PHE A 23 -0.56 -12.39 -7.47
C PHE A 23 0.38 -13.46 -8.04
N LEU A 24 1.66 -13.42 -7.67
CA LEU A 24 2.66 -14.41 -8.07
C LEU A 24 2.61 -15.71 -7.24
N GLY A 25 1.72 -15.78 -6.23
CA GLY A 25 1.57 -16.96 -5.38
C GLY A 25 2.64 -17.10 -4.30
N PHE A 26 3.33 -16.02 -3.93
CA PHE A 26 4.22 -16.02 -2.76
C PHE A 26 3.42 -15.86 -1.48
N GLY A 27 3.81 -16.60 -0.44
CA GLY A 27 3.36 -16.43 0.94
C GLY A 27 4.47 -15.88 1.85
N PRO A 28 4.13 -15.38 3.05
CA PRO A 28 5.11 -14.89 4.02
C PRO A 28 6.12 -15.97 4.45
N GLU A 29 5.78 -17.24 4.35
CA GLU A 29 6.65 -18.39 4.65
C GLU A 29 7.80 -18.58 3.65
N ASN A 30 7.72 -17.98 2.46
CA ASN A 30 8.71 -18.18 1.41
C ASN A 30 10.08 -17.54 1.75
N HIS A 31 10.09 -16.39 2.41
CA HIS A 31 11.32 -15.64 2.72
C HIS A 31 11.07 -14.52 3.74
N GLU A 32 12.07 -14.16 4.55
CA GLU A 32 11.96 -13.10 5.56
C GLU A 32 11.56 -11.73 4.98
N VAL A 33 12.20 -11.33 3.87
CA VAL A 33 11.84 -10.11 3.13
C VAL A 33 10.38 -10.14 2.64
N VAL A 34 9.87 -11.30 2.21
CA VAL A 34 8.48 -11.44 1.78
C VAL A 34 7.55 -11.27 2.98
N ALA A 35 7.85 -11.92 4.12
CA ALA A 35 7.11 -11.74 5.36
C ALA A 35 7.04 -10.27 5.80
N ALA A 36 8.15 -9.53 5.67
CA ALA A 36 8.19 -8.11 5.99
C ALA A 36 7.26 -7.27 5.08
N VAL A 37 7.24 -7.56 3.77
CA VAL A 37 6.34 -6.88 2.83
C VAL A 37 4.88 -7.21 3.13
N PHE A 38 4.55 -8.45 3.48
CA PHE A 38 3.20 -8.83 3.91
C PHE A 38 2.75 -8.05 5.15
N GLY A 39 3.56 -8.02 6.21
CA GLY A 39 3.21 -7.29 7.43
C GLY A 39 3.06 -5.78 7.22
N LEU A 40 3.91 -5.18 6.39
CA LEU A 40 3.77 -3.77 6.03
C LEU A 40 2.55 -3.51 5.15
N GLY A 41 2.27 -4.38 4.19
CA GLY A 41 1.10 -4.31 3.33
C GLY A 41 -0.19 -4.34 4.15
N GLU A 42 -0.33 -5.32 5.04
CA GLU A 42 -1.49 -5.42 5.96
C GLU A 42 -1.66 -4.15 6.81
N LEU A 43 -0.58 -3.62 7.37
CA LEU A 43 -0.61 -2.39 8.16
C LEU A 43 -1.13 -1.19 7.35
N PHE A 44 -0.65 -1.03 6.12
CA PHE A 44 -1.03 0.09 5.26
C PHE A 44 -2.41 -0.09 4.60
N GLU A 45 -2.91 -1.32 4.52
CA GLU A 45 -4.26 -1.62 4.06
C GLU A 45 -5.33 -1.44 5.13
N ALA A 46 -4.98 -1.57 6.42
CA ALA A 46 -5.91 -1.49 7.55
C ALA A 46 -6.81 -0.23 7.55
N PRO A 47 -6.32 1.00 7.26
CA PRO A 47 -7.19 2.17 7.18
C PRO A 47 -8.28 2.06 6.12
N ILE A 48 -8.01 1.38 5.00
CA ILE A 48 -8.99 1.18 3.94
C ILE A 48 -10.00 0.12 4.32
N GLN A 49 -9.60 -0.93 5.05
CA GLN A 49 -10.53 -1.95 5.55
C GLN A 49 -11.60 -1.34 6.46
N LEU A 50 -11.26 -0.27 7.21
CA LEU A 50 -12.21 0.48 8.04
C LEU A 50 -13.24 1.26 7.20
N VAL A 51 -12.85 1.73 6.02
CA VAL A 51 -13.71 2.54 5.12
C VAL A 51 -14.52 1.65 4.18
N LEU A 52 -13.94 0.55 3.72
CA LEU A 52 -14.48 -0.41 2.77
C LEU A 52 -14.51 -1.82 3.38
N PRO A 53 -15.36 -2.06 4.40
CA PRO A 53 -15.47 -3.38 5.00
C PRO A 53 -15.96 -4.43 4.01
N ASP A 54 -15.61 -5.68 4.25
CA ASP A 54 -16.04 -6.86 3.49
C ASP A 54 -15.67 -6.85 1.99
N ARG A 55 -14.63 -6.09 1.62
CA ARG A 55 -14.06 -6.12 0.27
C ARG A 55 -12.91 -7.11 0.17
N GLY A 56 -12.82 -7.77 -0.98
CA GLY A 56 -11.72 -8.69 -1.26
C GLY A 56 -10.37 -7.99 -1.31
N PHE A 57 -9.31 -8.76 -1.01
CA PHE A 57 -7.92 -8.28 -0.92
C PHE A 57 -7.52 -7.30 -2.03
N TYR A 58 -7.68 -7.68 -3.30
CA TYR A 58 -7.27 -6.82 -4.43
C TYR A 58 -7.96 -5.47 -4.47
N VAL A 59 -9.24 -5.40 -4.08
CA VAL A 59 -9.99 -4.14 -4.06
C VAL A 59 -9.45 -3.25 -2.93
N THR A 60 -9.26 -3.83 -1.75
CA THR A 60 -8.73 -3.13 -0.58
C THR A 60 -7.32 -2.61 -0.81
N ALA A 61 -6.42 -3.47 -1.29
CA ALA A 61 -5.02 -3.12 -1.53
C ALA A 61 -4.86 -2.08 -2.63
N LEU A 62 -5.61 -2.21 -3.73
CA LEU A 62 -5.55 -1.22 -4.81
C LEU A 62 -6.16 0.12 -4.38
N ALA A 63 -7.23 0.11 -3.58
CA ALA A 63 -7.79 1.34 -3.00
C ALA A 63 -6.81 2.01 -2.03
N ALA A 64 -6.06 1.23 -1.23
CA ALA A 64 -5.01 1.76 -0.35
C ALA A 64 -3.90 2.43 -1.16
N ALA A 65 -3.34 1.73 -2.15
CA ALA A 65 -2.31 2.29 -3.01
C ALA A 65 -2.80 3.57 -3.71
N ALA A 66 -4.03 3.58 -4.24
CA ALA A 66 -4.62 4.75 -4.87
C ALA A 66 -4.78 5.92 -3.88
N ALA A 67 -5.27 5.67 -2.67
CA ALA A 67 -5.43 6.70 -1.65
C ALA A 67 -4.09 7.36 -1.30
N TYR A 68 -3.04 6.58 -1.05
CA TYR A 68 -1.71 7.11 -0.75
C TYR A 68 -1.12 7.91 -1.93
N LEU A 69 -1.31 7.45 -3.17
CA LEU A 69 -0.88 8.19 -4.36
C LEU A 69 -1.64 9.50 -4.56
N ILE A 70 -2.96 9.51 -4.33
CA ILE A 70 -3.77 10.73 -4.38
C ILE A 70 -3.27 11.72 -3.35
N LEU A 71 -3.01 11.29 -2.11
CA LEU A 71 -2.46 12.17 -1.08
C LEU A 71 -1.08 12.71 -1.47
N ALA A 72 -0.20 11.88 -2.01
CA ALA A 72 1.12 12.29 -2.49
C ALA A 72 1.03 13.32 -3.63
N PHE A 73 0.08 13.12 -4.55
CA PHE A 73 -0.18 14.02 -5.67
C PHE A 73 -0.74 15.37 -5.22
N LEU A 74 -1.77 15.35 -4.35
CA LEU A 74 -2.37 16.56 -3.80
C LEU A 74 -1.35 17.40 -3.05
N LEU A 75 -0.45 16.76 -2.30
CA LEU A 75 0.65 17.45 -1.64
C LEU A 75 1.58 18.14 -2.65
N GLY A 76 1.84 17.50 -3.79
CA GLY A 76 2.66 18.08 -4.86
C GLY A 76 2.00 19.26 -5.58
N VAL A 77 0.68 19.24 -5.74
CA VAL A 77 -0.08 20.33 -6.38
C VAL A 77 -0.25 21.53 -5.45
N LEU A 78 -0.42 21.31 -4.14
CA LEU A 78 -0.57 22.40 -3.17
C LEU A 78 0.72 23.23 -2.99
N GLU A 79 1.85 22.69 -3.45
CA GLU A 79 3.18 23.29 -3.32
C GLU A 79 3.72 23.94 -4.61
N SER A 80 2.99 23.83 -5.72
CA SER A 80 3.34 24.43 -7.03
C SER A 80 2.70 25.79 -7.24
#